data_AF-A0A7V5C8V3-F1
#
_entry.id   AF-A0A7V5C8V3-F1
#
_cell.length_a   1.000
_cell.length_b   1.000
_cell.length_c   1.000
_cell.angle_alpha   90.00
_cell.angle_beta   90.00
_cell.angle_gamma   90.00
#
_symmetry.space_group_name_H-M   'P 1'
#
loop_
_entity.id
_entity.type
_entity.pdbx_description
1 polymer ?
#
loop_
_entity_poly.entity_id
_entity_poly.type
_entity_poly.pdbx_seq_one_letter_code
_entity_poly.pdbx_strand_id
1 'polypeptide(L)'
;MDDWLTMSAGDLGRGIEAGEIDPVELATAYFDAIKTHPLRDRIYARLTEERGMAEAEAAAQRAKAGTRRGPLDGVPVSWKDLFDVAHVVTEAGSAMLKGRVPEADAAVVANATAMGLVGLGKTHMS
;
A
#
# COMPACT_ATOMS: atom_id res chain seq x y z
N MET A 1 20.59 -8.34 2.08
CA MET A 1 19.21 -7.89 2.33
C MET A 1 18.96 -6.87 1.25
N ASP A 2 18.13 -7.24 0.29
CA ASP A 2 17.92 -6.44 -0.91
C ASP A 2 17.36 -5.08 -0.51
N ASP A 3 17.92 -4.01 -1.08
CA ASP A 3 17.58 -2.64 -0.69
C ASP A 3 16.26 -2.18 -1.36
N TRP A 4 15.19 -2.96 -1.16
CA TRP A 4 13.87 -2.72 -1.75
C TRP A 4 13.27 -1.37 -1.33
N LEU A 5 13.69 -0.83 -0.18
CA LEU A 5 13.18 0.42 0.38
C LEU A 5 13.70 1.67 -0.35
N THR A 6 14.74 1.53 -1.17
CA THR A 6 15.32 2.64 -1.95
C THR A 6 15.14 2.47 -3.46
N MET A 7 14.64 1.32 -3.91
CA MET A 7 14.33 1.06 -5.31
C MET A 7 13.17 1.92 -5.83
N SER A 8 13.19 2.22 -7.13
CA SER A 8 12.03 2.86 -7.76
C SER A 8 10.85 1.89 -7.84
N ALA A 9 9.62 2.42 -7.87
CA ALA A 9 8.41 1.62 -8.08
C ALA A 9 8.49 0.76 -9.37
N GLY A 10 9.16 1.28 -10.41
CA GLY A 10 9.37 0.56 -11.66
C GLY A 10 10.37 -0.59 -11.53
N ASP A 11 11.43 -0.43 -10.73
CA ASP A 11 12.39 -1.49 -10.44
C ASP A 11 11.76 -2.60 -9.60
N LEU A 12 10.99 -2.23 -8.56
CA LEU A 12 10.21 -3.20 -7.78
C LEU A 12 9.27 -3.99 -8.68
N GLY A 13 8.54 -3.30 -9.56
CA GLY A 13 7.66 -3.90 -10.55
C GLY A 13 8.34 -4.89 -11.49
N ARG A 14 9.56 -4.57 -11.96
CA ARG A 14 10.37 -5.47 -12.81
C ARG A 14 10.89 -6.67 -12.02
N GLY A 15 11.35 -6.47 -10.78
CA GLY A 15 11.80 -7.57 -9.92
C GLY A 15 10.67 -8.56 -9.63
N ILE A 16 9.44 -8.08 -9.42
CA ILE A 16 8.25 -8.94 -9.27
C ILE A 16 7.97 -9.71 -10.58
N GLU A 17 8.11 -9.05 -11.74
CA GLU A 17 7.92 -9.71 -13.05
C GLU A 17 8.93 -10.84 -13.28
N ALA A 18 10.19 -10.59 -12.91
CA ALA A 18 11.29 -11.53 -13.04
C ALA A 18 11.21 -12.69 -12.02
N GLY A 19 10.32 -12.61 -11.03
CA GLY A 19 10.23 -13.56 -9.92
C GLY A 19 11.35 -13.41 -8.89
N GLU A 20 12.08 -12.29 -8.93
CA GLU A 20 13.16 -11.95 -8.01
C GLU A 20 12.64 -11.34 -6.69
N ILE A 21 11.43 -10.77 -6.72
CA ILE A 21 10.77 -10.15 -5.57
C ILE A 21 9.39 -10.79 -5.37
N ASP A 22 9.15 -11.39 -4.21
CA ASP A 22 7.80 -11.81 -3.81
C ASP A 22 7.03 -10.60 -3.22
N PRO A 23 5.84 -10.24 -3.75
CA PRO A 23 5.06 -9.11 -3.24
C PRO A 23 4.74 -9.19 -1.74
N VAL A 24 4.59 -10.38 -1.16
CA VAL A 24 4.32 -10.58 0.27
C VAL A 24 5.54 -10.23 1.11
N GLU A 25 6.72 -10.67 0.69
CA GLU A 25 7.98 -10.33 1.37
C GLU A 25 8.25 -8.83 1.25
N LEU A 26 7.99 -8.24 0.07
CA LEU A 26 8.11 -6.81 -0.16
C LEU A 26 7.18 -6.01 0.76
N ALA A 27 5.88 -6.35 0.81
CA ALA A 27 4.92 -5.68 1.69
C ALA A 27 5.32 -5.80 3.17
N THR A 28 5.76 -6.99 3.59
CA THR A 28 6.26 -7.23 4.95
C THR A 28 7.44 -6.32 5.27
N ALA A 29 8.43 -6.22 4.38
CA ALA A 29 9.59 -5.36 4.57
C ALA A 29 9.20 -3.88 4.73
N TYR A 30 8.23 -3.39 3.94
CA TYR A 30 7.71 -2.03 4.08
C TYR A 30 6.94 -1.82 5.39
N PHE A 31 6.07 -2.76 5.80
CA PHE A 31 5.36 -2.65 7.08
C PHE A 31 6.32 -2.67 8.27
N ASP A 32 7.35 -3.51 8.24
CA ASP A 32 8.38 -3.57 9.29
C ASP A 32 9.19 -2.28 9.35
N ALA A 33 9.59 -1.73 8.20
CA ALA A 33 10.26 -0.43 8.12
C ALA A 33 9.37 0.67 8.71
N ILE A 34 8.08 0.70 8.38
CA ILE A 34 7.14 1.68 8.92
C ILE A 34 7.00 1.54 10.44
N LYS A 35 6.82 0.31 10.94
CA LYS A 35 6.64 0.03 12.38
C LYS A 35 7.84 0.41 13.22
N THR A 36 9.05 0.29 12.67
CA THR A 36 10.32 0.59 13.36
C THR A 36 10.82 2.02 13.17
N HIS A 37 10.25 2.78 12.22
CA HIS A 37 10.70 4.14 11.95
C HIS A 37 10.37 5.11 13.11
N PRO A 38 11.33 5.92 13.60
CA PRO A 38 11.13 6.81 14.76
C PRO A 38 10.09 7.92 14.52
N LEU A 39 9.82 8.26 13.26
CA LEU A 39 8.81 9.24 12.87
C LEU A 39 7.49 8.61 12.39
N ARG A 40 7.28 7.31 12.60
CA ARG A 40 6.07 6.58 12.14
C ARG A 40 4.78 7.36 12.38
N ASP A 41 4.54 7.78 13.63
CA ASP A 41 3.28 8.43 14.03
C ASP A 41 3.15 9.86 13.50
N ARG A 42 4.24 10.44 12.97
CA ARG A 42 4.21 11.72 12.24
C ARG A 42 3.97 11.54 10.74
N ILE A 43 4.32 10.38 10.19
CA ILE A 43 4.20 10.07 8.76
C ILE A 43 2.85 9.42 8.47
N TYR A 44 2.47 8.41 9.24
CA TYR A 44 1.23 7.64 9.06
C TYR A 44 0.21 8.01 10.13
N ALA A 45 -0.99 8.34 9.68
CA ALA A 45 -2.13 8.54 10.56
C ALA A 45 -2.87 7.22 10.82
N ARG A 46 -2.70 6.21 9.94
CA ARG A 46 -3.06 4.80 10.18
C ARG A 46 -2.41 3.89 9.16
N LEU A 47 -2.19 2.64 9.52
CA LEU A 47 -1.75 1.59 8.59
C LEU A 47 -2.96 0.78 8.11
N THR A 48 -2.85 0.19 6.93
CA THR A 48 -3.85 -0.71 6.37
C THR A 48 -3.29 -2.13 6.22
N GLU A 49 -2.59 -2.60 7.25
CA GLU A 49 -1.78 -3.83 7.19
C GLU A 49 -2.56 -5.06 6.74
N GLU A 50 -3.71 -5.33 7.34
CA GLU A 50 -4.56 -6.47 6.95
C GLU A 50 -4.93 -6.42 5.46
N ARG A 51 -5.44 -5.27 4.99
CA ARG A 51 -5.80 -5.07 3.58
C ARG A 51 -4.57 -5.16 2.67
N GLY A 52 -3.46 -4.51 3.04
CA GLY A 52 -2.24 -4.47 2.26
C GLY A 52 -1.61 -5.86 2.09
N MET A 53 -1.60 -6.67 3.16
CA MET A 53 -1.12 -8.05 3.07
C MET A 53 -2.02 -8.91 2.19
N ALA A 54 -3.35 -8.77 2.27
CA ALA A 54 -4.27 -9.46 1.37
C ALA A 54 -4.08 -9.04 -0.11
N GLU A 55 -3.86 -7.75 -0.37
CA GLU A 55 -3.54 -7.24 -1.71
C GLU A 55 -2.22 -7.81 -2.23
N ALA A 56 -1.20 -7.91 -1.37
CA ALA A 56 0.11 -8.48 -1.69
C ALA A 56 0.04 -9.99 -1.99
N GLU A 57 -0.72 -10.75 -1.20
CA GLU A 57 -0.96 -12.18 -1.46
C GLU A 57 -1.63 -12.40 -2.82
N ALA A 58 -2.65 -11.59 -3.14
CA ALA A 58 -3.33 -11.65 -4.43
C ALA A 58 -2.38 -11.29 -5.59
N ALA A 59 -1.49 -10.31 -5.41
CA ALA A 59 -0.47 -9.96 -6.39
C ALA A 59 0.57 -11.08 -6.57
N ALA A 60 1.03 -11.70 -5.48
CA ALA A 60 1.96 -12.82 -5.51
C ALA A 60 1.38 -14.04 -6.26
N GLN A 61 0.09 -14.34 -6.06
CA GLN A 61 -0.61 -15.37 -6.82
C GLN A 61 -0.65 -15.06 -8.32
N ARG A 62 -0.96 -13.82 -8.70
CA ARG A 62 -0.94 -13.39 -10.11
C ARG A 62 0.45 -13.44 -10.73
N ALA A 63 1.48 -13.01 -9.99
CA ALA A 63 2.87 -13.08 -10.44
C ALA A 63 3.30 -14.53 -10.71
N LYS A 64 3.05 -15.45 -9.76
CA LYS A 64 3.35 -16.88 -9.92
C LYS A 64 2.60 -17.52 -11.09
N ALA A 65 1.38 -17.06 -11.37
CA ALA A 65 0.58 -17.54 -12.49
C ALA A 65 0.92 -16.86 -13.85
N GLY A 66 1.83 -15.90 -13.90
CA GLY A 66 2.13 -15.13 -15.12
C GLY A 66 0.97 -14.24 -15.60
N THR A 67 0.07 -13.83 -14.69
CA THR A 67 -1.15 -13.06 -14.98
C THR A 67 -1.16 -11.69 -14.28
N ARG A 68 0.03 -11.07 -14.15
CA ARG A 68 0.15 -9.72 -13.58
C ARG A 68 -0.72 -8.73 -14.34
N ARG A 69 -1.34 -7.80 -13.62
CA ARG A 69 -2.24 -6.78 -14.16
C ARG A 69 -1.51 -5.61 -14.81
N GLY A 70 -0.21 -5.47 -14.55
CA GLY A 70 0.64 -4.45 -15.14
C GLY A 70 1.95 -4.27 -14.39
N PRO A 71 2.76 -3.27 -14.78
CA PRO A 71 4.10 -3.06 -14.21
C PRO A 71 4.11 -2.85 -12.69
N LEU A 72 3.04 -2.30 -12.12
CA LEU A 72 2.93 -1.97 -10.71
C LEU A 72 2.11 -2.98 -9.88
N ASP A 73 1.71 -4.12 -10.44
CA ASP A 73 0.98 -5.15 -9.70
C ASP A 73 1.89 -5.77 -8.63
N GLY A 74 1.54 -5.59 -7.35
CA GLY A 74 2.32 -5.96 -6.18
C GLY A 74 3.22 -4.85 -5.60
N VAL A 75 3.26 -3.67 -6.21
CA VAL A 75 4.11 -2.56 -5.73
C VAL A 75 3.41 -1.79 -4.60
N PRO A 76 4.12 -1.46 -3.50
CA PRO A 76 3.53 -0.71 -2.38
C PRO A 76 3.23 0.77 -2.71
N VAL A 77 2.15 1.30 -2.12
CA VAL A 77 1.75 2.70 -2.20
C VAL A 77 1.12 3.17 -0.89
N SER A 78 1.31 4.45 -0.55
CA SER A 78 0.66 5.08 0.60
C SER A 78 -0.26 6.21 0.14
N TRP A 79 -1.41 6.32 0.79
CA TRP A 79 -2.45 7.28 0.42
C TRP A 79 -2.40 8.48 1.36
N LYS A 80 -2.54 9.71 0.86
CA LYS A 80 -2.79 10.85 1.76
C LYS A 80 -4.09 10.62 2.52
N ASP A 81 -4.20 11.07 3.78
CA ASP A 81 -5.45 11.02 4.54
C ASP A 81 -6.58 11.93 4.00
N LEU A 82 -6.59 12.17 2.71
CA LEU A 82 -7.64 12.82 1.95
C LEU A 82 -8.44 11.80 1.13
N PHE A 83 -7.83 10.66 0.80
CA PHE A 83 -8.46 9.62 0.00
C PHE A 83 -9.19 8.63 0.90
N ASP A 84 -10.46 8.41 0.56
CA ASP A 84 -11.28 7.41 1.20
C ASP A 84 -10.75 6.01 0.87
N VAL A 85 -10.57 5.23 1.94
CA VAL A 85 -10.27 3.81 1.90
C VAL A 85 -11.39 3.15 2.69
N ALA A 86 -12.17 2.28 2.05
CA ALA A 86 -13.37 1.69 2.62
C ALA A 86 -13.09 1.10 4.01
N HIS A 87 -13.95 1.44 4.97
CA HIS A 87 -13.88 0.99 6.36
C HIS A 87 -12.63 1.44 7.15
N VAL A 88 -11.83 2.34 6.59
CA VAL A 88 -10.69 2.96 7.25
C VAL A 88 -10.99 4.43 7.49
N VAL A 89 -10.84 4.89 8.73
CA VAL A 89 -11.06 6.29 9.13
C VAL A 89 -10.41 7.25 8.12
N THR A 90 -11.09 8.35 7.77
CA THR A 90 -10.60 9.40 6.87
C THR A 90 -10.97 10.78 7.39
N GLU A 91 -10.01 11.46 8.00
CA GLU A 91 -10.24 12.72 8.73
C GLU A 91 -9.79 13.95 7.94
N ALA A 92 -9.02 13.78 6.86
CA ALA A 92 -8.52 14.87 6.01
C ALA A 92 -7.83 16.01 6.77
N GLY A 93 -7.18 15.68 7.90
CA GLY A 93 -6.54 16.67 8.77
C GLY A 93 -7.50 17.62 9.50
N SER A 94 -8.81 17.36 9.46
CA SER A 94 -9.83 18.26 10.01
C SER A 94 -10.56 17.66 11.20
N ALA A 95 -10.66 18.43 12.29
CA ALA A 95 -11.46 18.07 13.45
C ALA A 95 -12.96 17.86 13.12
N MET A 96 -13.45 18.48 12.03
CA MET A 96 -14.84 18.30 11.58
C MET A 96 -15.12 16.89 11.07
N LEU A 97 -14.10 16.17 10.60
CA LEU A 97 -14.23 14.82 10.04
C LEU A 97 -13.65 13.76 10.96
N LYS A 98 -13.37 14.12 12.23
CA LYS A 98 -12.78 13.22 13.22
C LYS A 98 -13.64 11.95 13.34
N GLY A 99 -13.02 10.79 13.18
CA GLY A 99 -13.68 9.49 13.24
C GLY A 99 -14.59 9.15 12.06
N ARG A 100 -14.64 9.94 10.98
CA ARG A 100 -15.44 9.60 9.80
C ARG A 100 -14.88 8.33 9.14
N VAL A 101 -15.74 7.35 8.91
CA VAL A 101 -15.39 6.10 8.22
C VAL A 101 -16.21 6.01 6.91
N PRO A 102 -15.57 6.04 5.73
CA PRO A 102 -16.26 5.88 4.47
C PRO A 102 -16.65 4.42 4.22
N GLU A 103 -17.76 4.21 3.51
CA GLU A 103 -18.22 2.86 3.10
C GLU A 103 -17.53 2.34 1.84
N ALA A 104 -16.95 3.23 1.03
CA ALA A 104 -16.35 2.89 -0.25
C ALA A 104 -14.98 3.55 -0.43
N ASP A 105 -14.15 2.95 -1.27
CA ASP A 105 -12.89 3.53 -1.72
C ASP A 105 -13.16 4.76 -2.60
N ALA A 106 -12.27 5.75 -2.51
CA ALA A 106 -12.17 6.78 -3.54
C ALA A 106 -11.82 6.13 -4.89
N ALA A 107 -12.29 6.70 -6.00
CA ALA A 107 -12.11 6.12 -7.34
C ALA A 107 -10.63 5.80 -7.67
N VAL A 108 -9.69 6.64 -7.23
CA VAL A 108 -8.25 6.39 -7.45
C VAL A 108 -7.73 5.20 -6.65
N VAL A 109 -8.22 4.99 -5.42
CA VAL A 109 -7.86 3.85 -4.56
C VAL A 109 -8.44 2.57 -5.18
N ALA A 110 -9.73 2.61 -5.54
CA ALA A 110 -10.39 1.47 -6.20
C ALA A 110 -9.66 1.05 -7.49
N ASN A 111 -9.30 2.02 -8.34
CA ASN A 111 -8.56 1.74 -9.58
C ASN A 111 -7.16 1.18 -9.30
N ALA A 112 -6.44 1.74 -8.32
CA ALA A 112 -5.11 1.27 -7.94
C ALA A 112 -5.14 -0.17 -7.38
N THR A 113 -6.05 -0.48 -6.45
CA THR A 113 -6.26 -1.83 -5.93
C THR A 113 -6.69 -2.78 -7.07
N ALA A 114 -7.57 -2.34 -7.97
CA ALA A 114 -7.97 -3.14 -9.13
C ALA A 114 -6.79 -3.42 -10.08
N MET A 115 -5.80 -2.53 -10.18
CA MET A 115 -4.55 -2.76 -10.93
C MET A 115 -3.47 -3.49 -10.13
N GLY A 116 -3.73 -3.83 -8.87
CA GLY A 116 -2.87 -4.67 -8.05
C GLY A 116 -1.85 -3.94 -7.19
N LEU A 117 -1.94 -2.62 -7.04
CA LEU A 117 -1.11 -1.89 -6.06
C LEU A 117 -1.47 -2.32 -4.63
N VAL A 118 -0.47 -2.27 -3.74
CA VAL A 118 -0.59 -2.66 -2.33
C VAL A 118 -0.64 -1.43 -1.43
N GLY A 119 -1.77 -1.19 -0.79
CA GLY A 119 -1.97 -0.05 0.11
C GLY A 119 -1.35 -0.25 1.49
N LEU A 120 -0.29 0.50 1.81
CA LEU A 120 0.40 0.42 3.10
C LEU A 120 -0.34 1.17 4.22
N GLY A 121 -1.00 2.27 3.89
CA GLY A 121 -1.71 3.04 4.88
C GLY A 121 -1.99 4.46 4.43
N LYS A 122 -2.40 5.26 5.40
CA LYS A 122 -2.79 6.65 5.19
C LYS A 122 -1.82 7.60 5.87
N THR A 123 -1.26 8.52 5.11
CA THR A 123 -0.27 9.48 5.60
C THR A 123 -0.93 10.69 6.24
N HIS A 124 -0.27 11.23 7.27
CA HIS A 124 -0.72 12.41 7.97
C HIS A 124 -0.77 13.61 7.02
N MET A 125 -1.72 14.50 7.26
CA MET A 125 -1.75 15.83 6.68
C MET A 125 -2.07 16.89 7.73
N SER A 126 -1.59 18.11 7.50
CA SER A 126 -1.89 19.32 8.29
C SER A 126 -3.17 19.98 7.82
#